data_AF-A0A6I9Q9K3-F1
#
_entry.id   AF-A0A6I9Q9K3-F1
#
_cell.length_a   1.000
_cell.length_b   1.000
_cell.length_c   1.000
_cell.angle_alpha   90.00
_cell.angle_beta   90.00
_cell.angle_gamma   90.00
#
_symmetry.space_group_name_H-M   'P 1'
#
loop_
_entity.id
_entity.type
_entity.pdbx_description
1 polymer ?
#
loop_
_entity_poly.entity_id
_entity_poly.type
_entity_poly.pdbx_seq_one_letter_code
_entity_poly.pdbx_strand_id
1 'polypeptide(L)'
;MVMSITRILCSPFSSNSVPQHQTPTATSQNSTIKRLLLSSLAPLTLAITLSSPIASVAIPSTSSQSSLFPSTTPYSQSQNLQLGLENGKIRPCPSTNPGCVSTNPQSSSFAFPWVIPENSSESAVQKLRDAILKTQKNVKIEVDEETPNGHYLQAEVDGGFGRDVMEFLVKGDVVAYRSMAAKVTYIYPFTTALGDSKGQKERMNRIMEDLGWYAPNFESMD
;
A
#
# COMPACT_ATOMS: atom_id res chain seq x y z
N MET A 1 38.44 -16.69 -53.58
CA MET A 1 39.69 -15.95 -53.30
C MET A 1 39.27 -14.68 -52.57
N VAL A 2 39.58 -14.38 -51.31
CA VAL A 2 40.38 -14.98 -50.23
C VAL A 2 39.71 -14.50 -48.93
N MET A 3 39.78 -15.33 -47.89
CA MET A 3 39.36 -15.06 -46.50
C MET A 3 40.07 -13.83 -45.92
N SER A 4 39.45 -13.16 -44.94
CA SER A 4 40.20 -12.70 -43.77
C SER A 4 39.32 -12.66 -42.53
N ILE A 5 39.70 -13.49 -41.55
CA ILE A 5 39.10 -13.66 -40.23
C ILE A 5 40.10 -13.03 -39.25
N THR A 6 39.69 -12.02 -38.51
CA THR A 6 40.50 -11.49 -37.40
C THR A 6 39.96 -12.07 -36.10
N ARG A 7 40.72 -13.03 -35.53
CA ARG A 7 40.59 -13.46 -34.14
C ARG A 7 41.38 -12.49 -33.25
N ILE A 8 40.80 -12.05 -32.13
CA ILE A 8 41.56 -11.57 -30.98
C ILE A 8 41.26 -12.55 -29.84
N LEU A 9 42.32 -13.19 -29.37
CA LEU A 9 42.39 -14.04 -28.19
C LEU A 9 43.33 -13.34 -27.22
N CYS A 10 42.94 -13.15 -25.97
CA CYS A 10 43.82 -13.28 -24.80
C CYS A 10 43.00 -13.25 -23.50
N SER A 11 43.36 -14.18 -22.62
CA SER A 11 42.67 -14.59 -21.40
C SER A 11 43.38 -14.00 -20.14
N PRO A 12 43.37 -14.62 -18.94
CA PRO A 12 42.54 -14.22 -17.79
C PRO A 12 43.37 -13.91 -16.51
N PHE A 13 42.88 -13.08 -15.60
CA PHE A 13 43.34 -12.92 -14.20
C PHE A 13 42.24 -12.12 -13.47
N SER A 14 41.89 -12.27 -12.19
CA SER A 14 42.40 -13.09 -11.09
C SER A 14 41.30 -13.15 -10.02
N SER A 15 41.24 -14.26 -9.31
CA SER A 15 40.45 -14.50 -8.09
C SER A 15 40.97 -13.71 -6.88
N ASN A 16 40.08 -13.21 -6.03
CA ASN A 16 40.28 -12.92 -4.59
C ASN A 16 38.89 -12.64 -3.97
N SER A 17 38.32 -13.55 -3.18
CA SER A 17 38.57 -13.84 -1.75
C SER A 17 37.69 -12.98 -0.82
N VAL A 18 36.91 -13.71 -0.04
CA VAL A 18 35.86 -13.28 0.90
C VAL A 18 36.51 -12.76 2.19
N PRO A 19 36.04 -11.63 2.76
CA PRO A 19 36.32 -11.30 4.15
C PRO A 19 35.24 -11.90 5.07
N GLN A 20 35.62 -12.90 5.86
CA GLN A 20 34.94 -13.27 7.10
C GLN A 20 35.12 -12.15 8.13
N HIS A 21 34.03 -11.65 8.71
CA HIS A 21 34.09 -10.85 9.93
C HIS A 21 33.18 -11.43 11.02
N GLN A 22 33.83 -12.22 11.86
CA GLN A 22 33.67 -12.50 13.29
C GLN A 22 32.39 -12.00 14.00
N THR A 23 31.64 -12.98 14.48
CA THR A 23 30.62 -12.93 15.53
C THR A 23 31.25 -12.60 16.89
N PRO A 24 30.70 -11.65 17.67
CA PRO A 24 31.00 -11.55 19.09
C PRO A 24 30.12 -12.51 19.90
N THR A 25 30.76 -13.52 20.48
CA THR A 25 30.28 -14.33 21.60
C THR A 25 29.90 -13.44 22.79
N ALA A 26 28.62 -13.43 23.17
CA ALA A 26 28.16 -12.86 24.43
C ALA A 26 28.26 -13.94 25.52
N THR A 27 29.21 -13.73 26.42
CA THR A 27 29.48 -14.57 27.59
C THR A 27 28.33 -14.47 28.59
N SER A 28 27.81 -15.63 28.99
CA SER A 28 26.88 -15.81 30.10
C SER A 28 27.53 -15.34 31.41
N GLN A 29 26.93 -14.33 32.05
CA GLN A 29 27.24 -13.99 33.44
C GLN A 29 26.11 -14.47 34.34
N ASN A 30 26.42 -15.52 35.09
CA ASN A 30 25.72 -15.92 36.30
C ASN A 30 25.62 -14.74 37.27
N SER A 31 24.40 -14.37 37.65
CA SER A 31 24.16 -13.57 38.86
C SER A 31 23.39 -14.41 39.87
N THR A 32 24.00 -14.46 41.04
CA THR A 32 23.70 -15.33 42.18
C THR A 32 22.33 -15.05 42.77
N ILE A 33 21.48 -16.07 42.81
CA ILE A 33 20.20 -16.09 43.54
C ILE A 33 20.51 -15.95 45.04
N LYS A 34 20.27 -14.78 45.62
CA LYS A 34 20.19 -14.61 47.07
C LYS A 34 18.74 -14.79 47.52
N ARG A 35 18.47 -15.99 48.02
CA ARG A 35 17.29 -16.37 48.78
C ARG A 35 17.41 -15.70 50.15
N LEU A 36 16.49 -14.79 50.51
CA LEU A 36 16.34 -14.33 51.88
C LEU A 36 14.90 -14.57 52.35
N LEU A 37 14.82 -15.13 53.55
CA LEU A 37 13.67 -15.76 54.18
C LEU A 37 12.66 -14.76 54.76
N LEU A 38 11.46 -15.29 54.96
CA LEU A 38 10.25 -14.67 55.51
C LEU A 38 10.46 -14.04 56.89
N SER A 39 9.70 -12.98 57.17
CA SER A 39 9.23 -12.68 58.53
C SER A 39 7.87 -11.95 58.55
N SER A 40 6.96 -12.57 59.31
CA SER A 40 5.84 -12.03 60.10
C SER A 40 4.77 -11.13 59.46
N LEU A 41 3.56 -11.68 59.44
CA LEU A 41 2.28 -10.99 59.36
C LEU A 41 2.01 -10.19 60.64
N ALA A 42 1.58 -8.94 60.49
CA ALA A 42 0.85 -8.20 61.52
C ALA A 42 -0.30 -7.41 60.84
N PRO A 43 -1.56 -7.54 61.28
CA PRO A 43 -2.67 -6.82 60.68
C PRO A 43 -2.74 -5.40 61.26
N LEU A 44 -2.58 -4.39 60.41
CA LEU A 44 -2.91 -3.00 60.74
C LEU A 44 -4.37 -2.76 60.33
N THR A 45 -5.27 -2.70 61.31
CA THR A 45 -6.67 -2.34 61.09
C THR A 45 -6.80 -0.83 60.91
N LEU A 46 -7.07 -0.36 59.70
CA LEU A 46 -7.55 1.01 59.46
C LEU A 46 -9.08 1.02 59.44
N ALA A 47 -9.67 1.70 60.42
CA ALA A 47 -11.08 2.07 60.40
C ALA A 47 -11.29 3.17 59.35
N ILE A 48 -12.06 2.89 58.30
CA ILE A 48 -12.52 3.90 57.35
C ILE A 48 -13.98 4.19 57.67
N THR A 49 -14.23 5.41 58.13
CA THR A 49 -15.57 5.94 58.37
C THR A 49 -16.31 6.09 57.04
N LEU A 50 -17.48 5.46 56.91
CA LEU A 50 -18.40 5.65 55.79
C LEU A 50 -19.05 7.03 55.91
N SER A 51 -18.49 8.03 55.23
CA SER A 51 -19.18 9.28 54.90
C SER A 51 -19.71 9.18 53.47
N SER A 52 -20.97 8.76 53.35
CA SER A 52 -21.78 9.00 52.14
C SER A 52 -21.85 10.50 51.87
N PRO A 53 -21.76 10.93 50.59
CA PRO A 53 -22.95 11.57 50.04
C PRO A 53 -23.17 11.39 48.53
N ILE A 54 -24.41 11.69 48.15
CA ILE A 54 -24.95 12.02 46.82
C ILE A 54 -25.18 10.83 45.87
N ALA A 55 -26.43 10.35 45.89
CA ALA A 55 -26.99 9.59 44.77
C ALA A 55 -26.89 10.41 43.48
N SER A 56 -26.01 10.00 42.57
CA SER A 56 -26.06 10.45 41.18
C SER A 56 -27.25 9.78 40.52
N VAL A 57 -28.34 10.54 40.33
CA VAL A 57 -29.42 10.15 39.44
C VAL A 57 -28.88 10.29 38.01
N ALA A 58 -28.35 9.19 37.47
CA ALA A 58 -28.08 9.09 36.04
C ALA A 58 -29.43 8.94 35.34
N ILE A 59 -29.90 10.03 34.75
CA ILE A 59 -31.01 10.01 33.78
C ILE A 59 -30.52 9.14 32.61
N PRO A 60 -31.17 8.01 32.28
CA PRO A 60 -30.84 7.31 31.04
C PRO A 60 -31.27 8.24 29.91
N SER A 61 -30.30 8.82 29.21
CA SER A 61 -30.54 9.48 27.94
C SER A 61 -30.94 8.40 26.93
N THR A 62 -32.24 8.10 26.87
CA THR A 62 -32.88 7.40 25.76
C THR A 62 -32.87 8.29 24.53
N SER A 63 -31.71 8.41 23.90
CA SER A 63 -31.58 8.80 22.50
C SER A 63 -30.20 8.38 21.98
N SER A 64 -29.99 7.07 21.90
CA SER A 64 -29.11 6.52 20.88
C SER A 64 -29.95 5.54 20.07
N GLN A 65 -30.47 6.02 18.95
CA GLN A 65 -30.52 5.18 17.76
C GLN A 65 -29.07 4.78 17.50
N SER A 66 -28.62 3.72 18.16
CA SER A 66 -27.52 2.92 17.69
C SER A 66 -27.97 2.42 16.33
N SER A 67 -27.51 3.11 15.29
CA SER A 67 -27.51 2.54 13.95
C SER A 67 -26.89 1.15 14.08
N LEU A 68 -27.72 0.14 13.83
CA LEU A 68 -27.33 -1.26 13.71
C LEU A 68 -26.48 -1.39 12.44
N PHE A 69 -25.31 -0.76 12.42
CA PHE A 69 -24.28 -1.11 11.47
C PHE A 69 -23.75 -2.46 11.93
N PRO A 70 -23.85 -3.52 11.12
CA PRO A 70 -23.19 -4.77 11.45
C PRO A 70 -21.72 -4.45 11.71
N SER A 71 -21.16 -5.00 12.79
CA SER A 71 -19.72 -4.94 13.05
C SER A 71 -19.02 -5.72 11.93
N THR A 72 -18.77 -5.05 10.82
CA THR A 72 -18.09 -5.62 9.66
C THR A 72 -16.61 -5.71 10.00
N THR A 73 -16.04 -6.91 9.89
CA THR A 73 -14.60 -7.10 10.05
C THR A 73 -13.83 -6.36 8.94
N PRO A 74 -12.58 -5.95 9.16
CA PRO A 74 -11.75 -5.36 8.10
C PRO A 74 -11.69 -6.22 6.84
N TYR A 75 -11.69 -7.55 6.99
CA TYR A 75 -11.81 -8.49 5.87
C TYR A 75 -13.08 -8.25 5.05
N SER A 76 -14.27 -8.24 5.68
CA SER A 76 -15.53 -8.00 4.95
C SER A 76 -15.60 -6.63 4.27
N GLN A 77 -15.03 -5.59 4.90
CA GLN A 77 -14.94 -4.25 4.32
C GLN A 77 -14.01 -4.23 3.10
N SER A 78 -12.89 -4.94 3.17
CA SER A 78 -11.91 -5.02 2.06
C SER A 78 -12.45 -5.72 0.82
N GLN A 79 -13.52 -6.52 0.93
CA GLN A 79 -14.14 -7.18 -0.23
C GLN A 79 -15.06 -6.24 -1.02
N ASN A 80 -15.49 -5.10 -0.45
CA ASN A 80 -16.34 -4.14 -1.15
C ASN A 80 -15.50 -2.99 -1.69
N LEU A 81 -15.04 -3.13 -2.93
CA LEU A 81 -14.24 -2.11 -3.60
C LEU A 81 -15.15 -1.09 -4.29
N GLN A 82 -15.11 0.15 -3.80
CA GLN A 82 -15.77 1.25 -4.49
C GLN A 82 -14.86 1.78 -5.59
N LEU A 83 -15.18 1.42 -6.82
CA LEU A 83 -14.53 1.88 -8.05
C LEU A 83 -15.25 3.13 -8.61
N GLY A 84 -14.68 3.70 -9.66
CA GLY A 84 -15.20 4.89 -10.33
C GLY A 84 -14.67 6.20 -9.79
N LEU A 85 -15.15 7.28 -10.40
CA LEU A 85 -14.88 8.64 -9.99
C LEU A 85 -15.75 9.06 -8.80
N GLU A 86 -15.20 9.89 -7.93
CA GLU A 86 -15.91 10.59 -6.86
C GLU A 86 -15.73 12.09 -7.08
N ASN A 87 -16.83 12.82 -7.27
CA ASN A 87 -16.81 14.25 -7.59
C ASN A 87 -15.90 14.58 -8.80
N GLY A 88 -15.89 13.70 -9.81
CA GLY A 88 -15.08 13.85 -11.01
C GLY A 88 -13.56 13.70 -10.80
N LYS A 89 -13.14 13.04 -9.72
CA LYS A 89 -11.75 12.69 -9.42
C LYS A 89 -11.62 11.21 -9.11
N ILE A 90 -10.41 10.67 -9.28
CA ILE A 90 -10.09 9.31 -8.81
C ILE A 90 -10.25 9.27 -7.28
N ARG A 91 -10.91 8.21 -6.80
CA ARG A 91 -11.12 7.97 -5.37
C ARG A 91 -9.79 7.71 -4.62
N PRO A 92 -9.73 7.98 -3.32
CA PRO A 92 -8.57 7.59 -2.50
C PRO A 92 -8.50 6.07 -2.32
N CYS A 93 -7.34 5.56 -1.87
CA CYS A 93 -7.27 4.19 -1.40
C CYS A 93 -8.12 4.00 -0.13
N PRO A 94 -8.90 2.92 -0.04
CA PRO A 94 -9.59 2.59 1.20
C PRO A 94 -8.55 2.22 2.28
N SER A 95 -8.80 2.66 3.52
CA SER A 95 -7.92 2.40 4.67
C SER A 95 -7.77 0.90 4.99
N THR A 96 -8.70 0.07 4.53
CA THR A 96 -8.71 -1.38 4.68
C THR A 96 -7.92 -2.11 3.59
N ASN A 97 -7.35 -1.43 2.60
CA ASN A 97 -6.58 -2.09 1.54
C ASN A 97 -5.13 -1.58 1.53
N PRO A 98 -4.19 -2.31 2.17
CA PRO A 98 -2.78 -1.92 2.14
C PRO A 98 -2.16 -2.08 0.75
N GLY A 99 -2.75 -2.91 -0.11
CA GLY A 99 -2.31 -3.15 -1.47
C GLY A 99 -2.86 -2.13 -2.46
N CYS A 100 -2.94 -0.85 -2.09
CA CYS A 100 -3.47 0.21 -2.93
C CYS A 100 -2.52 1.42 -2.99
N VAL A 101 -2.43 2.05 -4.16
CA VAL A 101 -1.78 3.35 -4.38
C VAL A 101 -2.73 4.25 -5.17
N SER A 102 -2.82 5.54 -4.83
CA SER A 102 -3.71 6.49 -5.49
C SER A 102 -3.08 7.87 -5.60
N THR A 103 -3.38 8.60 -6.66
CA THR A 103 -3.00 10.00 -6.83
C THR A 103 -3.94 10.97 -6.13
N ASN A 104 -4.93 10.47 -5.39
CA ASN A 104 -5.77 11.30 -4.54
C ASN A 104 -5.04 11.60 -3.22
N PRO A 105 -4.83 12.88 -2.86
CA PRO A 105 -4.06 13.28 -1.68
C PRO A 105 -4.71 12.87 -0.34
N GLN A 106 -5.98 12.48 -0.33
CA GLN A 106 -6.64 11.95 0.86
C GLN A 106 -6.22 10.50 1.18
N SER A 107 -5.41 9.88 0.33
CA SER A 107 -4.91 8.53 0.53
C SER A 107 -3.64 8.51 1.39
N SER A 108 -3.55 7.57 2.34
CA SER A 108 -2.30 7.27 3.06
C SER A 108 -1.22 6.66 2.17
N SER A 109 -1.59 6.09 1.02
CA SER A 109 -0.68 5.58 -0.01
C SER A 109 -0.73 6.47 -1.25
N PHE A 110 -0.46 7.76 -1.04
CA PHE A 110 -0.41 8.75 -2.09
C PHE A 110 0.75 8.51 -3.07
N ALA A 111 0.51 8.80 -4.34
CA ALA A 111 1.53 8.92 -5.38
C ALA A 111 1.25 10.15 -6.24
N PHE A 112 2.28 10.72 -6.87
CA PHE A 112 2.07 11.87 -7.73
C PHE A 112 1.37 11.47 -9.03
N PRO A 113 0.46 12.33 -9.54
CA PRO A 113 -0.09 12.15 -10.88
C PRO A 113 1.00 12.29 -11.93
N TRP A 114 0.78 11.69 -13.09
CA TRP A 114 1.72 11.76 -14.19
C TRP A 114 1.48 12.99 -15.06
N VAL A 115 2.56 13.49 -15.65
CA VAL A 115 2.56 14.56 -16.63
C VAL A 115 2.83 13.96 -18.01
N ILE A 116 1.94 14.24 -18.94
CA ILE A 116 2.02 13.83 -20.34
C ILE A 116 2.86 14.89 -21.08
N PRO A 117 3.96 14.51 -21.75
CA PRO A 117 4.75 15.42 -22.56
C PRO A 117 3.94 16.06 -23.70
N GLU A 118 4.13 17.37 -23.92
CA GLU A 118 3.41 18.16 -24.94
C GLU A 118 3.62 17.66 -26.38
N ASN A 119 4.70 16.92 -26.63
CA ASN A 119 5.05 16.36 -27.94
C ASN A 119 4.32 15.04 -28.27
N SER A 120 3.34 14.62 -27.47
CA SER A 120 2.53 13.44 -27.77
C SER A 120 1.54 13.73 -28.91
N SER A 121 1.92 13.39 -30.15
CA SER A 121 1.05 13.52 -31.33
C SER A 121 -0.15 12.55 -31.35
N GLU A 122 -0.07 11.43 -30.62
CA GLU A 122 -1.14 10.44 -30.47
C GLU A 122 -1.98 10.71 -29.22
N SER A 123 -3.24 10.26 -29.24
CA SER A 123 -4.14 10.33 -28.09
C SER A 123 -3.50 9.66 -26.87
N ALA A 124 -3.30 10.43 -25.80
CA ALA A 124 -2.68 9.95 -24.56
C ALA A 124 -3.41 8.73 -23.97
N VAL A 125 -4.73 8.68 -24.15
CA VAL A 125 -5.56 7.54 -23.72
C VAL A 125 -5.21 6.28 -24.49
N GLN A 126 -4.96 6.39 -25.80
CA GLN A 126 -4.59 5.23 -26.62
C GLN A 126 -3.22 4.69 -26.23
N LYS A 127 -2.23 5.58 -26.06
CA LYS A 127 -0.91 5.20 -25.54
C LYS A 127 -1.02 4.50 -24.19
N LEU A 128 -1.84 5.02 -23.28
CA LEU A 128 -2.07 4.41 -21.98
C LEU A 128 -2.67 3.00 -22.11
N ARG A 129 -3.69 2.81 -22.96
CA ARG A 129 -4.26 1.48 -23.24
C ARG A 129 -3.20 0.52 -23.75
N ASP A 130 -2.42 0.95 -24.73
CA ASP A 130 -1.38 0.12 -25.36
C ASP A 130 -0.27 -0.24 -24.36
N ALA A 131 0.16 0.70 -23.53
CA ALA A 131 1.13 0.46 -22.47
C ALA A 131 0.62 -0.52 -21.40
N ILE A 132 -0.68 -0.43 -21.03
CA ILE A 132 -1.30 -1.39 -20.12
C ILE A 132 -1.30 -2.79 -20.75
N LEU A 133 -1.74 -2.91 -22.01
CA LEU A 133 -1.78 -4.20 -22.72
C LEU A 133 -0.38 -4.81 -22.89
N LYS A 134 0.64 -3.98 -23.07
CA LYS A 134 2.03 -4.41 -23.24
C LYS A 134 2.70 -4.83 -21.94
N THR A 135 2.49 -4.08 -20.85
CA THR A 135 3.21 -4.28 -19.58
C THR A 135 2.50 -5.25 -18.64
N GLN A 136 1.19 -5.44 -18.78
CA GLN A 136 0.37 -6.22 -17.86
C GLN A 136 -0.10 -7.54 -18.47
N LYS A 137 -0.36 -8.53 -17.63
CA LYS A 137 -0.82 -9.87 -18.06
C LYS A 137 -2.33 -9.99 -17.90
N ASN A 138 -2.97 -10.65 -18.87
CA ASN A 138 -4.40 -10.96 -18.88
C ASN A 138 -5.28 -9.72 -18.61
N VAL A 139 -4.98 -8.63 -19.31
CA VAL A 139 -5.71 -7.37 -19.17
C VAL A 139 -7.15 -7.54 -19.62
N LYS A 140 -8.08 -7.05 -18.81
CA LYS A 140 -9.49 -6.89 -19.18
C LYS A 140 -9.88 -5.44 -18.94
N ILE A 141 -10.15 -4.71 -20.02
CA ILE A 141 -10.65 -3.33 -19.92
C ILE A 141 -12.15 -3.43 -19.64
N GLU A 142 -12.58 -2.93 -18.49
CA GLU A 142 -13.98 -2.99 -18.03
C GLU A 142 -14.74 -1.73 -18.43
N VAL A 143 -14.11 -0.56 -18.28
CA VAL A 143 -14.73 0.73 -18.54
C VAL A 143 -13.75 1.60 -19.32
N ASP A 144 -14.26 2.27 -20.34
CA ASP A 144 -13.49 3.12 -21.21
C ASP A 144 -14.39 4.21 -21.79
N GLU A 145 -14.49 5.33 -21.08
CA GLU A 145 -15.49 6.36 -21.35
C GLU A 145 -14.96 7.79 -21.22
N GLU A 146 -15.47 8.68 -22.07
CA GLU A 146 -15.22 10.12 -21.98
C GLU A 146 -16.18 10.72 -20.93
N THR A 147 -15.64 11.37 -19.91
CA THR A 147 -16.42 12.06 -18.87
C THR A 147 -16.25 13.57 -18.98
N PRO A 148 -17.14 14.39 -18.40
CA PRO A 148 -16.96 15.85 -18.37
C PRO A 148 -15.65 16.31 -17.70
N ASN A 149 -15.01 15.42 -16.94
CA ASN A 149 -13.80 15.69 -16.17
C ASN A 149 -12.52 15.12 -16.82
N GLY A 150 -12.65 14.49 -18.00
CA GLY A 150 -11.57 13.81 -18.71
C GLY A 150 -11.94 12.39 -19.10
N HIS A 151 -11.02 11.66 -19.70
CA HIS A 151 -11.25 10.28 -20.11
C HIS A 151 -10.98 9.32 -18.95
N TYR A 152 -12.00 8.55 -18.56
CA TYR A 152 -11.90 7.53 -17.52
C TYR A 152 -11.65 6.16 -18.13
N LEU A 153 -10.71 5.42 -17.57
CA LEU A 153 -10.34 4.07 -17.99
C LEU A 153 -10.20 3.18 -16.76
N GLN A 154 -10.84 2.01 -16.80
CA GLN A 154 -10.74 0.96 -15.79
C GLN A 154 -10.27 -0.33 -16.43
N ALA A 155 -9.24 -0.95 -15.84
CA ALA A 155 -8.73 -2.24 -16.28
C ALA A 155 -8.51 -3.18 -15.10
N GLU A 156 -8.84 -4.45 -15.28
CA GLU A 156 -8.44 -5.53 -14.41
C GLU A 156 -7.22 -6.26 -14.97
N VAL A 157 -6.27 -6.59 -14.10
CA VAL A 157 -5.01 -7.25 -14.46
C VAL A 157 -4.65 -8.31 -13.44
N ASP A 158 -3.71 -9.17 -13.78
CA ASP A 158 -3.21 -10.15 -12.82
C ASP A 158 -2.35 -9.51 -11.73
N GLY A 159 -2.71 -9.80 -10.48
CA GLY A 159 -2.02 -9.45 -9.24
C GLY A 159 -1.31 -10.63 -8.59
N GLY A 160 -0.72 -10.39 -7.42
CA GLY A 160 0.02 -11.42 -6.68
C GLY A 160 -0.87 -12.51 -6.06
N PHE A 161 -2.06 -12.13 -5.56
CA PHE A 161 -2.98 -13.01 -4.84
C PHE A 161 -4.39 -13.09 -5.47
N GLY A 162 -4.53 -12.60 -6.70
CA GLY A 162 -5.80 -12.48 -7.39
C GLY A 162 -5.72 -11.46 -8.52
N ARG A 163 -6.86 -10.88 -8.87
CA ARG A 163 -6.93 -9.76 -9.82
C ARG A 163 -6.64 -8.45 -9.08
N ASP A 164 -6.00 -7.54 -9.77
CA ASP A 164 -5.84 -6.16 -9.36
C ASP A 164 -6.67 -5.27 -10.29
N VAL A 165 -7.13 -4.15 -9.77
CA VAL A 165 -7.88 -3.14 -10.51
C VAL A 165 -7.01 -1.89 -10.66
N MET A 166 -6.97 -1.35 -11.86
CA MET A 166 -6.35 -0.07 -12.18
C MET A 166 -7.40 0.88 -12.74
N GLU A 167 -7.35 2.11 -12.28
CA GLU A 167 -8.22 3.20 -12.72
C GLU A 167 -7.37 4.38 -13.11
N PHE A 168 -7.71 5.01 -14.22
CA PHE A 168 -7.03 6.17 -14.75
C PHE A 168 -8.06 7.22 -15.12
N LEU A 169 -7.70 8.47 -14.86
CA LEU A 169 -8.41 9.65 -15.33
C LEU A 169 -7.40 10.54 -16.05
N VAL A 170 -7.51 10.59 -17.37
CA VAL A 170 -6.70 11.44 -18.23
C VAL A 170 -7.40 12.78 -18.38
N LYS A 171 -6.79 13.85 -17.87
CA LYS A 171 -7.34 15.21 -17.92
C LYS A 171 -6.29 16.18 -18.46
N GLY A 172 -6.41 16.53 -19.74
CA GLY A 172 -5.44 17.39 -20.41
C GLY A 172 -4.07 16.73 -20.47
N ASP A 173 -3.09 17.37 -19.85
CA ASP A 173 -1.69 16.93 -19.74
C ASP A 173 -1.41 16.13 -18.45
N VAL A 174 -2.42 15.89 -17.61
CA VAL A 174 -2.24 15.19 -16.33
C VAL A 174 -3.02 13.87 -16.29
N VAL A 175 -2.41 12.82 -15.75
CA VAL A 175 -3.05 11.54 -15.49
C VAL A 175 -3.11 11.27 -13.99
N ALA A 176 -4.32 11.26 -13.45
CA ALA A 176 -4.60 10.76 -12.13
C ALA A 176 -4.89 9.25 -12.20
N TYR A 177 -4.47 8.50 -11.21
CA TYR A 177 -4.66 7.05 -11.21
C TYR A 177 -4.87 6.48 -9.82
N ARG A 178 -5.39 5.26 -9.78
CA ARG A 178 -5.42 4.38 -8.61
C ARG A 178 -5.17 2.96 -9.05
N SER A 179 -4.31 2.24 -8.34
CA SER A 179 -4.05 0.81 -8.54
C SER A 179 -4.24 0.08 -7.22
N MET A 180 -5.03 -0.98 -7.23
CA MET A 180 -5.45 -1.65 -6.00
C MET A 180 -5.60 -3.15 -6.18
N ALA A 181 -5.14 -3.91 -5.18
CA ALA A 181 -5.40 -5.34 -5.09
C ALA A 181 -6.89 -5.58 -4.85
N ALA A 182 -7.55 -6.40 -5.68
CA ALA A 182 -8.97 -6.65 -5.49
C ALA A 182 -9.25 -7.55 -4.27
N LYS A 183 -8.26 -8.35 -3.87
CA LYS A 183 -8.35 -9.27 -2.75
C LYS A 183 -7.25 -8.97 -1.74
N VAL A 184 -7.66 -8.61 -0.53
CA VAL A 184 -6.76 -8.45 0.62
C VAL A 184 -6.83 -9.69 1.49
N THR A 185 -5.66 -10.23 1.84
CA THR A 185 -5.55 -11.38 2.74
C THR A 185 -5.35 -10.89 4.17
N TYR A 186 -6.08 -11.46 5.12
CA TYR A 186 -6.01 -11.08 6.54
C TYR A 186 -5.64 -12.28 7.41
N ILE A 187 -4.79 -12.05 8.42
CA ILE A 187 -4.50 -13.04 9.45
C ILE A 187 -5.53 -12.91 10.58
N TYR A 188 -6.25 -14.00 10.83
CA TYR A 188 -7.17 -14.12 11.97
C TYR A 188 -6.42 -14.68 13.20
N PRO A 189 -6.71 -14.24 14.44
CA PRO A 189 -7.70 -13.24 14.87
C PRO A 189 -7.20 -11.78 14.89
N PHE A 190 -5.97 -11.52 14.46
CA PHE A 190 -5.33 -10.21 14.60
C PHE A 190 -5.82 -9.14 13.63
N THR A 191 -6.67 -9.50 12.66
CA THR A 191 -7.22 -8.60 11.63
C THR A 191 -6.14 -7.79 10.89
N THR A 192 -4.92 -8.31 10.86
CA THR A 192 -3.78 -7.70 10.18
C THR A 192 -3.83 -8.08 8.72
N ALA A 193 -3.86 -7.08 7.84
CA ALA A 193 -3.78 -7.30 6.41
C ALA A 193 -2.36 -7.69 6.01
N LEU A 194 -2.23 -8.65 5.10
CA LEU A 194 -0.98 -9.05 4.49
C LEU A 194 -0.76 -8.30 3.18
N GLY A 195 0.47 -7.84 2.99
CA GLY A 195 0.90 -7.12 1.79
C GLY A 195 1.12 -5.64 2.02
N ASP A 196 1.62 -4.98 0.98
CA ASP A 196 1.89 -3.56 0.91
C ASP A 196 1.50 -3.00 -0.47
N SER A 197 1.66 -1.70 -0.66
CA SER A 197 1.42 -1.03 -1.94
C SER A 197 2.62 -1.08 -2.88
N LYS A 198 3.72 -1.77 -2.52
CA LYS A 198 4.97 -1.77 -3.30
C LYS A 198 4.77 -2.42 -4.67
N GLY A 199 4.09 -3.57 -4.73
CA GLY A 199 3.77 -4.23 -6.00
C GLY A 199 2.91 -3.35 -6.91
N GLN A 200 1.96 -2.60 -6.35
CA GLN A 200 1.14 -1.67 -7.13
C GLN A 200 1.95 -0.47 -7.63
N LYS A 201 2.84 0.07 -6.80
CA LYS A 201 3.76 1.16 -7.18
C LYS A 201 4.70 0.72 -8.30
N GLU A 202 5.33 -0.45 -8.17
CA GLU A 202 6.21 -1.00 -9.20
C GLU A 202 5.47 -1.24 -10.52
N ARG A 203 4.24 -1.75 -10.46
CA ARG A 203 3.39 -1.93 -11.65
C ARG A 203 3.16 -0.61 -12.36
N MET A 204 2.77 0.41 -11.59
CA MET A 204 2.47 1.74 -12.11
C MET A 204 3.72 2.39 -12.70
N ASN A 205 4.88 2.23 -12.05
CA ASN A 205 6.16 2.68 -12.58
C ASN A 205 6.51 2.02 -13.92
N ARG A 206 6.26 0.72 -14.11
CA ARG A 206 6.51 0.06 -15.41
C ARG A 206 5.65 0.62 -16.54
N ILE A 207 4.39 0.93 -16.26
CA ILE A 207 3.50 1.56 -17.24
C ILE A 207 4.03 2.96 -17.59
N MET A 208 4.38 3.75 -16.58
CA MET A 208 4.95 5.09 -16.77
C MET A 208 6.25 5.07 -17.57
N GLU A 209 7.16 4.12 -17.27
CA GLU A 209 8.43 3.93 -17.98
C GLU A 209 8.21 3.57 -19.45
N ASP A 210 7.25 2.70 -19.76
CA ASP A 210 6.90 2.34 -21.14
C ASP A 210 6.33 3.54 -21.92
N LEU A 211 5.56 4.39 -21.24
CA LEU A 211 4.98 5.61 -21.81
C LEU A 211 6.01 6.74 -21.98
N GLY A 212 7.13 6.68 -21.24
CA GLY A 212 8.09 7.79 -21.16
C GLY A 212 7.49 9.05 -20.51
N TRP A 213 6.46 8.89 -19.68
CA TRP A 213 5.86 9.99 -18.92
C TRP A 213 6.61 10.22 -17.62
N TYR A 214 6.38 11.38 -17.00
CA TYR A 214 7.08 11.77 -15.78
C TYR A 214 6.11 11.96 -14.61
N ALA A 215 6.50 11.48 -13.43
CA ALA A 215 5.85 11.81 -12.16
C ALA A 215 6.73 12.82 -11.40
N PRO A 216 6.17 13.96 -10.95
CA PRO A 216 6.87 14.84 -10.02
C PRO A 216 7.38 14.06 -8.80
N ASN A 217 8.55 14.47 -8.29
CA ASN A 217 9.09 13.91 -7.06
C ASN A 217 9.38 15.04 -6.06
N PHE A 218 9.42 14.70 -4.77
CA PHE A 218 9.66 15.68 -3.72
C PHE A 218 11.05 16.34 -3.81
N GLU A 219 12.05 15.63 -4.35
CA GLU A 219 13.43 16.14 -4.51
C GLU A 219 13.56 17.19 -5.63
N SER A 220 12.61 17.24 -6.56
CA SER A 220 12.57 18.18 -7.69
C SER A 220 11.83 19.48 -7.37
N MET A 221 11.39 19.68 -6.12
CA MET A 221 10.58 20.81 -5.69
C MET A 221 11.37 21.92 -4.94
N ASP A 222 12.70 21.91 -5.04
CA ASP A 222 13.60 22.92 -4.44
C ASP A 222 13.94 24.08 -5.41
#